data_AF-A0A512M892-F1
#
_entry.id   AF-A0A512M892-F1
#
_cell.length_a   1.000
_cell.length_b   1.000
_cell.length_c   1.000
_cell.angle_alpha   90.00
_cell.angle_beta   90.00
_cell.angle_gamma   90.00
#
_symmetry.space_group_name_H-M   'P 1'
#
loop_
_entity.id
_entity.type
_entity.pdbx_description
1 polymer ?
#
loop_
_entity_poly.entity_id
_entity_poly.type
_entity_poly.pdbx_seq_one_letter_code
_entity_poly.pdbx_strand_id
1 'polypeptide(L)'
;MKTLLKCLIPLILALAGCRESRWLREFELNEKSFDSEAMQMVQDQAKLSIPAGARGLNFRYSPPIDPSFIARIEIPRSESAAFITQIEAMPNEAINISGGLVEKVKWWPPPGTPTLVDRQHNQSDGSYLRLVVREEGGQTILYVRHAVF
;
A
#
# COMPACT_ATOMS: atom_id res chain seq x y z
N MET A 1 -24.12 -17.68 44.12
CA MET A 1 -22.98 -18.02 43.25
C MET A 1 -22.81 -16.97 42.14
N LYS A 2 -22.14 -15.83 42.40
CA LYS A 2 -21.89 -14.78 41.38
C LYS A 2 -20.61 -13.98 41.73
N THR A 3 -19.43 -14.61 41.74
CA THR A 3 -18.18 -13.86 42.04
C THR A 3 -16.89 -14.57 41.60
N LEU A 4 -16.83 -15.11 40.37
CA LEU A 4 -15.61 -15.81 39.90
C LEU A 4 -15.24 -15.52 38.42
N LEU A 5 -15.69 -14.38 37.87
CA LEU A 5 -15.50 -14.05 36.45
C LEU A 5 -14.88 -12.66 36.20
N LYS A 6 -14.07 -12.13 37.14
CA LYS A 6 -13.44 -10.79 37.01
C LYS A 6 -11.91 -10.80 36.97
N CYS A 7 -11.25 -11.93 37.19
CA CYS A 7 -9.77 -12.01 37.20
C CYS A 7 -9.15 -12.63 35.94
N LEU A 8 -9.95 -13.13 34.98
CA LEU A 8 -9.42 -13.80 33.79
C LEU A 8 -9.24 -12.86 32.57
N ILE A 9 -9.67 -11.61 32.66
CA ILE A 9 -9.58 -10.62 31.58
C ILE A 9 -8.19 -9.95 31.47
N PRO A 10 -7.46 -9.61 32.56
CA PRO A 10 -6.17 -8.93 32.42
C PRO A 10 -5.02 -9.84 31.96
N LEU A 11 -5.15 -11.17 32.02
CA LEU A 11 -4.07 -12.10 31.62
C LEU A 11 -3.95 -12.26 30.09
N ILE A 12 -5.05 -12.07 29.34
CA ILE A 12 -5.05 -12.19 27.87
C ILE A 12 -4.44 -10.94 27.20
N LEU A 13 -4.52 -9.77 27.85
CA LEU A 13 -3.92 -8.51 27.37
C LEU A 13 -2.39 -8.49 27.48
N ALA A 14 -1.78 -9.29 28.37
CA ALA A 14 -0.33 -9.31 28.57
C ALA A 14 0.44 -10.13 27.53
N LEU A 15 -0.23 -11.01 26.76
CA LEU A 15 0.41 -11.84 25.72
C LEU A 15 0.42 -11.17 24.33
N ALA A 16 -0.13 -9.96 24.19
CA ALA A 16 -0.09 -9.19 22.94
C ALA A 16 1.17 -8.29 22.82
N GLY A 17 1.96 -8.15 23.89
CA GLY A 17 3.17 -7.34 23.90
C GLY A 17 4.36 -8.09 23.30
N CYS A 18 5.04 -7.46 22.34
CA CYS A 18 6.25 -7.96 21.64
C CYS A 18 6.01 -8.92 20.47
N ARG A 19 5.07 -8.61 19.56
CA ARG A 19 5.32 -8.98 18.16
C ARG A 19 6.46 -8.10 17.65
N GLU A 20 7.61 -8.68 17.30
CA GLU A 20 8.64 -7.95 16.56
C GLU A 20 7.97 -7.28 15.34
N SER A 21 8.08 -5.97 15.25
CA SER A 21 7.49 -5.20 14.16
C SER A 21 8.17 -5.62 12.85
N ARG A 22 7.42 -6.25 11.94
CA ARG A 22 7.93 -6.63 10.61
C ARG A 22 8.52 -5.45 9.83
N TRP A 23 8.07 -4.23 10.17
CA TRP A 23 8.49 -2.95 9.59
C TRP A 23 9.94 -2.55 9.91
N LEU A 24 10.64 -3.35 10.71
CA LEU A 24 12.08 -3.17 10.99
C LEU A 24 12.97 -3.89 9.96
N ARG A 25 12.40 -4.66 9.04
CA ARG A 25 13.15 -5.46 8.06
C ARG A 25 12.54 -5.33 6.66
N GLU A 26 13.32 -5.66 5.64
CA GLU A 26 12.80 -5.79 4.28
C GLU A 26 11.89 -7.02 4.20
N PHE A 27 10.73 -6.88 3.56
CA PHE A 27 9.84 -8.02 3.32
C PHE A 27 8.95 -7.81 2.10
N GLU A 28 8.37 -8.91 1.62
CA GLU A 28 7.40 -8.93 0.54
C GLU A 28 6.18 -9.78 0.92
N LEU A 29 4.99 -9.29 0.58
CA LEU A 29 3.70 -9.94 0.76
C LEU A 29 3.11 -10.24 -0.61
N ASN A 30 2.34 -11.33 -0.68
CA ASN A 30 1.57 -11.73 -1.85
C ASN A 30 0.07 -11.72 -1.51
N GLU A 31 -0.79 -12.14 -2.44
CA GLU A 31 -2.25 -12.14 -2.27
C GLU A 31 -2.76 -12.88 -1.02
N LYS A 32 -1.98 -13.80 -0.44
CA LYS A 32 -2.34 -14.56 0.76
C LYS A 32 -1.84 -13.92 2.05
N SER A 33 -0.82 -13.07 1.96
CA SER A 33 -0.17 -12.44 3.13
C SER A 33 -0.29 -10.92 3.15
N PHE A 34 -0.83 -10.30 2.10
CA PHE A 34 -1.16 -8.88 2.08
C PHE A 34 -2.38 -8.64 2.97
N ASP A 35 -2.12 -8.20 4.18
CA ASP A 35 -3.11 -8.02 5.24
C ASP A 35 -3.60 -6.56 5.38
N SER A 36 -4.49 -6.36 6.35
CA SER A 36 -5.09 -5.06 6.64
C SER A 36 -4.09 -4.01 7.14
N GLU A 37 -3.00 -4.42 7.78
CA GLU A 37 -1.99 -3.47 8.29
C GLU A 37 -1.15 -2.92 7.12
N ALA A 38 -0.78 -3.76 6.16
CA ALA A 38 -0.16 -3.30 4.93
C ALA A 38 -1.11 -2.42 4.10
N MET A 39 -2.40 -2.77 4.03
CA MET A 39 -3.40 -1.96 3.33
C MET A 39 -3.55 -0.58 4.01
N GLN A 40 -3.60 -0.56 5.34
CA GLN A 40 -3.68 0.67 6.11
C GLN A 40 -2.46 1.56 5.86
N MET A 41 -1.24 0.99 5.83
CA MET A 41 -0.04 1.74 5.47
C MET A 41 -0.15 2.39 4.09
N VAL A 42 -0.65 1.67 3.08
CA VAL A 42 -0.85 2.24 1.75
C VAL A 42 -1.83 3.42 1.79
N GLN A 43 -2.97 3.28 2.48
CA GLN A 43 -3.96 4.37 2.60
C GLN A 43 -3.38 5.59 3.33
N ASP A 44 -2.68 5.37 4.44
CA ASP A 44 -2.15 6.42 5.29
C ASP A 44 -1.05 7.20 4.60
N GLN A 45 -0.17 6.52 3.86
CA GLN A 45 0.97 7.16 3.19
C GLN A 45 0.55 7.75 1.84
N ALA A 46 -0.29 7.06 1.05
CA ALA A 46 -0.78 7.58 -0.22
C ALA A 46 -1.86 8.66 -0.08
N LYS A 47 -2.42 8.85 1.13
CA LYS A 47 -3.59 9.72 1.40
C LYS A 47 -4.78 9.38 0.51
N LEU A 48 -4.98 8.08 0.25
CA LEU A 48 -6.04 7.55 -0.59
C LEU A 48 -7.08 6.82 0.25
N SER A 49 -8.35 7.08 -0.03
CA SER A 49 -9.42 6.18 0.39
C SER A 49 -9.47 5.00 -0.58
N ILE A 50 -9.02 3.82 -0.17
CA ILE A 50 -9.10 2.61 -0.99
C ILE A 50 -10.50 2.00 -0.79
N PRO A 51 -11.25 1.70 -1.87
CA PRO A 51 -12.61 1.21 -1.76
C PRO A 51 -12.69 -0.13 -1.02
N ALA A 52 -13.79 -0.32 -0.30
CA ALA A 52 -14.09 -1.59 0.35
C ALA A 52 -14.15 -2.73 -0.69
N GLY A 53 -13.61 -3.91 -0.34
CA GLY A 53 -13.52 -5.04 -1.26
C GLY A 53 -12.28 -5.02 -2.16
N ALA A 54 -11.46 -3.96 -2.13
CA ALA A 54 -10.15 -3.98 -2.77
C ALA A 54 -9.27 -5.10 -2.18
N ARG A 55 -8.47 -5.72 -3.04
CA ARG A 55 -7.65 -6.88 -2.69
C ARG A 55 -6.18 -6.56 -2.89
N GLY A 56 -5.38 -6.72 -1.84
CA GLY A 56 -3.93 -6.64 -1.93
C GLY A 56 -3.38 -7.83 -2.72
N LEU A 57 -2.58 -7.56 -3.76
CA LEU A 57 -1.98 -8.60 -4.60
C LEU A 57 -0.49 -8.79 -4.30
N ASN A 58 0.24 -7.69 -4.19
CA ASN A 58 1.66 -7.68 -3.85
C ASN A 58 2.00 -6.44 -3.02
N PHE A 59 2.92 -6.59 -2.08
CA PHE A 59 3.43 -5.46 -1.30
C PHE A 59 4.89 -5.72 -0.98
N ARG A 60 5.77 -4.75 -1.18
CA ARG A 60 7.17 -4.85 -0.80
C ARG A 60 7.56 -3.62 -0.01
N TYR A 61 8.22 -3.84 1.13
CA TYR A 61 8.66 -2.79 2.03
C TYR A 61 10.17 -2.80 2.21
N SER A 62 10.79 -1.62 2.22
CA SER A 62 12.20 -1.39 2.50
C SER A 62 12.38 -0.74 3.89
N PRO A 63 13.33 -1.24 4.71
CA PRO A 63 13.50 -0.91 6.13
C PRO A 63 14.00 0.53 6.40
N PRO A 64 14.12 0.94 7.68
CA PRO A 64 13.56 2.19 8.21
C PRO A 64 14.45 3.44 8.09
N ILE A 65 15.64 3.34 7.51
CA ILE A 65 16.36 4.52 7.05
C ILE A 65 15.79 4.77 5.65
N ASP A 66 14.89 5.76 5.57
CA ASP A 66 14.10 6.12 4.39
C ASP A 66 13.04 5.06 4.00
N PRO A 67 12.01 4.86 4.87
CA PRO A 67 11.03 3.81 4.69
C PRO A 67 10.28 3.99 3.37
N SER A 68 10.33 2.96 2.55
CA SER A 68 9.78 2.99 1.20
C SER A 68 9.00 1.72 0.93
N PHE A 69 7.92 1.81 0.16
CA PHE A 69 7.18 0.62 -0.25
C PHE A 69 6.67 0.73 -1.68
N ILE A 70 6.34 -0.43 -2.23
CA ILE A 70 5.53 -0.56 -3.43
C ILE A 70 4.39 -1.53 -3.18
N ALA A 71 3.22 -1.24 -3.75
CA ALA A 71 2.03 -2.07 -3.61
C ALA A 71 1.35 -2.27 -4.96
N ARG A 72 0.68 -3.41 -5.11
CA ARG A 72 -0.21 -3.76 -6.22
C ARG A 72 -1.54 -4.21 -5.64
N ILE A 73 -2.62 -3.53 -6.02
CA ILE A 73 -3.94 -3.67 -5.41
C ILE A 73 -4.98 -3.77 -6.52
N GLU A 74 -5.85 -4.77 -6.42
CA GLU A 74 -7.02 -4.91 -7.27
C GLU A 74 -8.16 -4.05 -6.72
N ILE A 75 -8.73 -3.20 -7.57
CA ILE A 75 -9.86 -2.34 -7.25
C ILE A 75 -11.14 -3.02 -7.73
N PRO A 76 -12.20 -3.10 -6.90
CA PRO A 76 -13.47 -3.70 -7.31
C PRO A 76 -14.03 -2.99 -8.54
N ARG A 77 -14.49 -3.79 -9.51
CA ARG A 77 -15.01 -3.27 -10.78
C ARG A 77 -16.13 -2.22 -10.61
N SER A 78 -16.96 -2.35 -9.59
CA SER A 78 -18.04 -1.41 -9.28
C SER A 78 -17.53 -0.02 -8.86
N GLU A 79 -16.30 0.05 -8.33
CA GLU A 79 -15.68 1.26 -7.78
C GLU A 79 -14.62 1.85 -8.72
N SER A 80 -14.21 1.13 -9.76
CA SER A 80 -13.12 1.50 -10.67
C SER A 80 -13.23 2.92 -11.21
N ALA A 81 -14.41 3.31 -11.71
CA ALA A 81 -14.58 4.63 -12.34
C ALA A 81 -14.41 5.77 -11.33
N ALA A 82 -15.07 5.67 -10.17
CA ALA A 82 -14.96 6.66 -9.10
C ALA A 82 -13.53 6.74 -8.56
N PHE A 83 -12.88 5.58 -8.41
CA PHE A 83 -11.51 5.52 -7.94
C PHE A 83 -10.52 6.13 -8.94
N ILE A 84 -10.66 5.87 -10.24
CA ILE A 84 -9.86 6.50 -11.29
C ILE A 84 -9.98 8.03 -11.21
N THR A 85 -11.21 8.56 -11.12
CA THR A 85 -11.44 10.01 -10.99
C THR A 85 -10.78 10.61 -9.74
N GLN A 86 -10.78 9.88 -8.62
CA GLN A 86 -10.05 10.31 -7.40
C GLN A 86 -8.55 10.44 -7.67
N ILE A 87 -7.92 9.48 -8.36
CA ILE A 87 -6.49 9.55 -8.68
C ILE A 87 -6.22 10.67 -9.68
N GLU A 88 -7.07 10.84 -10.69
CA GLU A 88 -6.89 11.89 -11.71
C GLU A 88 -6.83 13.30 -11.12
N ALA A 89 -7.59 13.54 -10.04
CA ALA A 89 -7.64 14.81 -9.31
C ALA A 89 -6.39 15.11 -8.47
N MET A 90 -5.48 14.14 -8.30
CA MET A 90 -4.25 14.35 -7.55
C MET A 90 -3.23 15.19 -8.34
N PRO A 91 -2.33 15.91 -7.64
CA PRO A 91 -1.23 16.62 -8.28
C PRO A 91 -0.37 15.69 -9.14
N ASN A 92 0.13 16.24 -10.24
CA ASN A 92 1.04 15.56 -11.13
C ASN A 92 2.25 16.44 -11.44
N GLU A 93 3.44 15.94 -11.10
CA GLU A 93 4.72 16.60 -11.28
C GLU A 93 5.60 15.81 -12.25
N ALA A 94 6.46 16.50 -12.98
CA ALA A 94 7.46 15.87 -13.84
C ALA A 94 8.69 15.46 -13.00
N ILE A 95 8.57 14.39 -12.22
CA ILE A 95 9.63 13.85 -11.38
C ILE A 95 10.32 12.69 -12.11
N ASN A 96 11.65 12.77 -12.25
CA ASN A 96 12.46 11.70 -12.80
C ASN A 96 13.26 11.03 -11.67
N ILE A 97 12.74 9.93 -11.14
CA ILE A 97 13.48 9.09 -10.19
C ILE A 97 14.03 7.88 -10.94
N SER A 98 15.36 7.80 -11.04
CA SER A 98 16.07 6.59 -11.46
C SER A 98 16.30 5.67 -10.27
N GLY A 99 16.29 4.35 -10.51
CA GLY A 99 16.51 3.37 -9.45
C GLY A 99 15.33 3.16 -8.48
N GLY A 100 15.50 2.21 -7.57
CA GLY A 100 14.66 2.04 -6.39
C GLY A 100 13.89 0.71 -6.33
N LEU A 101 12.90 0.65 -5.42
CA LEU A 101 12.12 -0.56 -5.12
C LEU A 101 11.48 -1.25 -6.33
N VAL A 102 11.15 -0.47 -7.36
CA VAL A 102 10.53 -0.97 -8.60
C VAL A 102 11.44 -1.97 -9.32
N GLU A 103 12.75 -1.75 -9.33
CA GLU A 103 13.71 -2.66 -10.00
C GLU A 103 13.87 -3.99 -9.27
N LYS A 104 13.44 -4.05 -7.99
CA LYS A 104 13.49 -5.26 -7.17
C LYS A 104 12.29 -6.19 -7.40
N VAL A 105 11.30 -5.80 -8.21
CA VAL A 105 10.10 -6.61 -8.45
C VAL A 105 9.78 -6.74 -9.94
N LYS A 106 9.23 -7.91 -10.31
CA LYS A 106 8.83 -8.18 -11.70
C LYS A 106 7.40 -7.79 -12.02
N TRP A 107 6.58 -7.57 -10.99
CA TRP A 107 5.16 -7.28 -11.13
C TRP A 107 4.85 -5.80 -11.32
N TRP A 108 5.84 -4.91 -11.17
CA TRP A 108 5.65 -3.49 -11.46
C TRP A 108 5.57 -3.26 -12.97
N PRO A 109 4.68 -2.39 -13.47
CA PRO A 109 4.54 -2.12 -14.89
C PRO A 109 5.82 -1.53 -15.48
N PRO A 110 6.38 -2.11 -16.57
CA PRO A 110 7.55 -1.53 -17.21
C PRO A 110 7.22 -0.15 -17.83
N PRO A 111 8.22 0.70 -18.07
CA PRO A 111 8.02 1.96 -18.78
C PRO A 111 7.33 1.76 -20.14
N GLY A 112 6.45 2.69 -20.51
CA GLY A 112 5.74 2.67 -21.80
C GLY A 112 4.54 1.71 -21.87
N THR A 113 4.26 0.93 -20.82
CA THR A 113 3.05 0.09 -20.80
C THR A 113 1.80 0.96 -20.69
N PRO A 114 0.70 0.66 -21.42
CA PRO A 114 -0.52 1.47 -21.34
C PRO A 114 -1.07 1.57 -19.91
N THR A 115 -1.38 2.80 -19.50
CA THR A 115 -1.94 3.15 -18.19
C THR A 115 -3.23 3.93 -18.38
N LEU A 116 -4.19 3.75 -17.48
CA LEU A 116 -5.39 4.58 -17.41
C LEU A 116 -5.03 5.95 -16.81
N VAL A 117 -4.26 5.93 -15.72
CA VAL A 117 -3.79 7.12 -15.01
C VAL A 117 -2.37 6.88 -14.48
N ASP A 118 -1.51 7.88 -14.58
CA ASP A 118 -0.22 7.93 -13.89
C ASP A 118 -0.12 9.30 -13.22
N ARG A 119 0.13 9.31 -11.91
CA ARG A 119 0.26 10.50 -11.08
C ARG A 119 1.46 10.35 -10.18
N GLN A 120 2.26 11.39 -10.08
CA GLN A 120 3.37 11.44 -9.15
C GLN A 120 3.56 12.86 -8.60
N HIS A 121 3.96 12.99 -7.35
CA HIS A 121 4.26 14.28 -6.71
C HIS A 121 5.09 14.08 -5.46
N ASN A 122 5.73 15.15 -5.00
CA ASN A 122 6.30 15.22 -3.66
C ASN A 122 5.20 15.55 -2.65
N GLN A 123 5.15 14.81 -1.55
CA GLN A 123 4.23 15.05 -0.45
C GLN A 123 4.77 16.14 0.48
N SER A 124 3.91 16.71 1.31
CA SER A 124 4.26 17.83 2.20
C SER A 124 5.31 17.51 3.25
N ASP A 125 5.50 16.22 3.56
CA ASP A 125 6.51 15.69 4.48
C ASP A 125 7.84 15.37 3.77
N GLY A 126 7.96 15.69 2.48
CA GLY A 126 9.16 15.47 1.68
C GLY A 126 9.25 14.07 1.07
N SER A 127 8.29 13.19 1.33
CA SER A 127 8.24 11.89 0.66
C SER A 127 7.78 12.03 -0.80
N TYR A 128 8.00 10.98 -1.59
CA TYR A 128 7.54 10.86 -2.96
C TYR A 128 6.45 9.81 -3.06
N LEU A 129 5.42 10.13 -3.81
CA LEU A 129 4.33 9.22 -4.15
C LEU A 129 4.19 9.11 -5.67
N ARG A 130 4.03 7.88 -6.16
CA ARG A 130 3.56 7.59 -7.52
C ARG A 130 2.46 6.55 -7.52
N LEU A 131 1.45 6.81 -8.32
CA LEU A 131 0.23 6.03 -8.46
C LEU A 131 0.04 5.74 -9.93
N VAL A 132 -0.03 4.46 -10.29
CA VAL A 132 -0.28 4.02 -11.66
C VAL A 132 -1.52 3.13 -11.66
N VAL A 133 -2.55 3.52 -12.40
CA VAL A 133 -3.77 2.73 -12.55
C VAL A 133 -3.77 2.11 -13.94
N ARG A 134 -4.06 0.81 -14.01
CA ARG A 134 -4.04 0.01 -15.24
C ARG A 134 -5.23 -0.93 -15.31
N GLU A 135 -5.57 -1.36 -16.51
CA GLU A 135 -6.47 -2.50 -16.70
C GLU A 135 -5.64 -3.76 -17.00
N GLU A 136 -5.86 -4.83 -16.24
CA GLU A 136 -5.19 -6.12 -16.41
C GLU A 136 -6.23 -7.24 -16.31
N GLY A 137 -6.41 -7.99 -17.40
CA GLY A 137 -7.39 -9.09 -17.43
C GLY A 137 -8.83 -8.65 -17.12
N GLY A 138 -9.21 -7.42 -17.47
CA GLY A 138 -10.52 -6.84 -17.18
C GLY A 138 -10.70 -6.33 -15.74
N GLN A 139 -9.62 -6.33 -14.94
CA GLN A 139 -9.61 -5.77 -13.58
C GLN A 139 -8.85 -4.45 -13.56
N THR A 140 -9.30 -3.52 -12.71
CA THR A 140 -8.57 -2.27 -12.44
C THR A 140 -7.52 -2.53 -11.37
N ILE A 141 -6.25 -2.34 -11.73
CA ILE A 141 -5.10 -2.54 -10.83
C ILE A 141 -4.47 -1.19 -10.51
N LEU A 142 -4.33 -0.90 -9.22
CA LEU A 142 -3.56 0.20 -8.68
C LEU A 142 -2.16 -0.29 -8.33
N TYR A 143 -1.16 0.43 -8.82
CA TYR A 143 0.23 0.34 -8.38
C TYR A 143 0.58 1.58 -7.58
N VAL A 144 1.14 1.40 -6.39
CA VAL A 144 1.57 2.49 -5.51
C VAL A 144 3.06 2.38 -5.27
N ARG A 145 3.80 3.48 -5.40
CA ARG A 145 5.18 3.62 -4.95
C ARG A 145 5.24 4.78 -3.99
N HIS A 146 5.74 4.53 -2.79
CA HIS A 146 6.05 5.55 -1.81
C HIS A 146 7.53 5.44 -1.45
N ALA A 147 8.24 6.56 -1.39
CA ALA A 147 9.63 6.60 -0.98
C ALA A 147 9.93 7.85 -0.14
N VAL A 148 10.72 7.69 0.90
CA VAL A 148 11.34 8.80 1.63
C VAL A 148 12.75 8.99 1.08
N PHE A 149 13.28 10.22 1.08
CA PHE A 149 14.62 10.57 0.60
C PHE A 149 15.34 11.46 1.62
#